data_AF-A0A1I3LRU4-F1
#
_entry.id   AF-A0A1I3LRU4-F1
#
_cell.length_a   1.000
_cell.length_b   1.000
_cell.length_c   1.000
_cell.angle_alpha   90.00
_cell.angle_beta   90.00
_cell.angle_gamma   90.00
#
_symmetry.space_group_name_H-M   'P 1'
#
loop_
_entity.id
_entity.type
_entity.pdbx_description
1 polymer ?
#
loop_
_entity_poly.entity_id
_entity_poly.type
_entity_poly.pdbx_seq_one_letter_code
_entity_poly.pdbx_strand_id
1 'polypeptide(L)'
;MVRLTNILLFVFISVLPIGLFAQESGVIRGIVVEAGTSKRLGGATITNKNTGQNSASSGLGTFEITASVGDTLVANSIGYQSAIAEIKTLSDILIDMTPGSILLEQVDVNRMSKEAELRDAMRGYRKQGVYFDGKPPALAYIFNPITSLYELLGRTPRNARRFSNYMEKELAETDVDRKFSRGKIHELTGLEGDDLTNFMIWYRPSYEKAQYWGEYDITAYIVQSFKQFDRDGRPPAPKLPTLEAEPDK
;
A
#
# COMPACT_ATOMS: atom_id res chain seq x y z
N MET A 1 11.89 59.76 -45.72
CA MET A 1 12.05 58.36 -45.26
C MET A 1 10.81 57.80 -44.57
N VAL A 2 10.23 58.49 -43.58
CA VAL A 2 9.07 57.99 -42.78
C VAL A 2 7.87 57.51 -43.61
N ARG A 3 7.55 58.17 -44.73
CA ARG A 3 6.42 57.75 -45.59
C ARG A 3 6.64 56.41 -46.30
N LEU A 4 7.87 56.08 -46.67
CA LEU A 4 8.17 54.81 -47.36
C LEU A 4 8.18 53.65 -46.36
N THR A 5 8.70 53.90 -45.15
CA THR A 5 8.68 52.93 -44.04
C THR A 5 7.26 52.58 -43.63
N ASN A 6 6.35 53.56 -43.59
CA ASN A 6 4.94 53.32 -43.26
C ASN A 6 4.20 52.51 -44.33
N ILE A 7 4.56 52.68 -45.61
CA ILE A 7 3.97 51.91 -46.71
C ILE A 7 4.47 50.44 -46.67
N LEU A 8 5.77 50.23 -46.42
CA LEU A 8 6.36 48.90 -46.24
C LEU A 8 5.76 48.14 -45.04
N LEU A 9 5.50 48.85 -43.93
CA LEU A 9 4.87 48.26 -42.75
C LEU A 9 3.41 47.84 -43.02
N PHE A 10 2.69 48.61 -43.84
CA PHE A 10 1.31 48.30 -44.22
C PHE A 10 1.22 47.07 -45.13
N VAL A 11 2.17 46.93 -46.06
CA VAL A 11 2.27 45.76 -46.95
C VAL A 11 2.69 44.50 -46.17
N PHE A 12 3.58 44.62 -45.18
CA PHE A 12 3.99 43.49 -44.35
C PHE A 12 2.86 42.94 -43.48
N ILE A 13 1.97 43.80 -42.99
CA ILE A 13 0.78 43.40 -42.20
C ILE A 13 -0.30 42.74 -43.08
N SER A 14 -0.40 43.09 -44.35
CA SER A 14 -1.44 42.58 -45.26
C SER A 14 -1.07 41.27 -45.98
N VAL A 15 0.19 40.82 -45.87
CA VAL A 15 0.66 39.52 -46.42
C VAL A 15 0.73 38.43 -45.33
N LEU A 16 0.34 38.72 -44.08
CA LEU A 16 0.16 37.68 -43.07
C LEU A 16 -0.98 36.75 -43.51
N PRO A 17 -0.72 35.46 -43.80
CA PRO A 17 -1.77 34.53 -44.13
C PRO A 17 -2.60 34.30 -42.87
N ILE A 18 -3.80 34.88 -42.81
CA ILE A 18 -4.81 34.57 -41.80
C ILE A 18 -5.42 33.21 -42.16
N GLY A 19 -4.62 32.16 -42.08
CA GLY A 19 -5.07 30.78 -42.09
C GLY A 19 -5.53 30.41 -40.68
N LEU A 20 -6.59 31.04 -40.19
CA LEU A 20 -7.28 30.54 -39.00
C LEU A 20 -8.06 29.29 -39.45
N PHE A 21 -7.48 28.11 -39.26
CA PHE A 21 -8.27 26.88 -39.20
C PHE A 21 -9.18 27.03 -37.98
N ALA A 22 -10.40 27.53 -38.20
CA ALA A 22 -11.45 27.43 -37.21
C ALA A 22 -11.73 25.93 -37.03
N GLN A 23 -11.18 25.33 -35.97
CA GLN A 23 -11.55 23.98 -35.57
C GLN A 23 -13.06 23.99 -35.36
N GLU A 24 -13.76 23.18 -36.15
CA GLU A 24 -15.22 23.08 -36.10
C GLU A 24 -15.61 22.63 -34.69
N SER A 25 -16.26 23.51 -33.93
CA SER A 25 -16.55 23.35 -32.51
C SER A 25 -18.04 23.49 -32.26
N GLY A 26 -18.60 22.62 -31.41
CA GLY A 26 -20.02 22.64 -31.07
C GLY A 26 -20.37 21.73 -29.91
N VAL A 27 -21.65 21.70 -29.56
CA VAL A 27 -22.17 20.81 -28.52
C VAL A 27 -22.43 19.44 -29.14
N ILE A 28 -21.76 18.43 -28.61
CA ILE A 28 -21.96 17.03 -28.97
C ILE A 28 -22.87 16.39 -27.94
N ARG A 29 -23.86 15.66 -28.42
CA ARG A 29 -24.72 14.81 -27.60
C ARG A 29 -24.26 13.38 -27.70
N GLY A 30 -24.40 12.63 -26.62
CA GLY A 30 -24.07 11.22 -26.69
C GLY A 30 -24.73 10.39 -25.62
N ILE A 31 -24.56 9.08 -25.73
CA ILE A 31 -25.05 8.10 -24.77
C ILE A 31 -23.88 7.20 -24.36
N VAL A 32 -23.76 6.96 -23.05
CA VAL A 32 -22.82 5.99 -22.49
C VAL A 32 -23.55 4.68 -22.22
N VAL A 33 -23.01 3.56 -22.72
CA VAL A 33 -23.58 2.23 -22.56
C VAL A 33 -22.51 1.22 -22.15
N GLU A 34 -22.94 0.12 -21.54
CA GLU A 34 -22.08 -1.02 -21.22
C GLU A 34 -21.85 -1.88 -22.47
N ALA A 35 -20.59 -2.06 -22.84
CA ALA A 35 -20.17 -2.79 -24.05
C ALA A 35 -20.75 -4.21 -24.07
N GLY A 36 -21.37 -4.59 -25.18
CA GLY A 36 -21.99 -5.91 -25.34
C GLY A 36 -23.39 -6.05 -24.72
N THR A 37 -23.95 -4.98 -24.15
CA THR A 37 -25.31 -4.95 -23.61
C THR A 37 -26.09 -3.73 -24.08
N SER A 38 -27.38 -3.65 -23.76
CA SER A 38 -28.21 -2.45 -23.97
C SER A 38 -28.34 -1.56 -22.72
N LYS A 39 -27.51 -1.80 -21.70
CA LYS A 39 -27.59 -1.09 -20.42
C LYS A 39 -26.94 0.29 -20.55
N ARG A 40 -27.72 1.32 -20.25
CA ARG A 40 -27.28 2.73 -20.24
C ARG A 40 -26.60 3.05 -18.91
N LEU A 41 -25.51 3.81 -18.97
CA LEU A 41 -24.67 4.14 -17.81
C LEU A 41 -24.84 5.60 -17.41
N GLY A 42 -25.59 5.82 -16.33
CA GLY A 42 -25.71 7.14 -15.70
C GLY A 42 -24.58 7.45 -14.71
N GLY A 43 -24.27 8.73 -14.53
CA GLY A 43 -23.21 9.19 -13.63
C GLY A 43 -21.79 8.98 -14.15
N ALA A 44 -21.61 8.59 -15.41
CA ALA A 44 -20.30 8.55 -16.05
C ALA A 44 -19.78 9.98 -16.24
N THR A 45 -18.50 10.21 -15.96
CA THR A 45 -17.84 11.50 -16.20
C THR A 45 -17.17 11.49 -17.56
N ILE A 46 -17.53 12.43 -18.43
CA ILE A 46 -16.96 12.63 -19.77
C ILE A 46 -16.06 13.86 -19.71
N THR A 47 -14.78 13.68 -20.01
CA THR A 47 -13.77 14.73 -20.02
C THR A 47 -13.25 14.95 -21.43
N ASN A 48 -13.31 16.18 -21.92
CA ASN A 48 -12.56 16.57 -23.11
C ASN A 48 -11.09 16.79 -22.71
N LYS A 49 -10.18 15.96 -23.24
CA LYS A 49 -8.75 15.99 -22.93
C LYS A 49 -8.05 17.27 -23.38
N ASN A 50 -8.54 17.90 -24.44
CA ASN A 50 -7.91 19.08 -25.02
C ASN A 50 -8.29 20.35 -24.25
N THR A 51 -9.58 20.50 -23.93
CA THR A 51 -10.11 21.71 -23.25
C THR A 51 -10.19 21.57 -21.73
N GLY A 52 -10.13 20.35 -21.20
CA GLY A 52 -10.34 20.05 -19.78
C GLY A 52 -11.79 20.15 -19.32
N GLN A 53 -12.74 20.41 -20.22
CA GLN A 53 -14.16 20.49 -19.88
C GLN A 53 -14.70 19.12 -19.50
N ASN A 54 -15.58 19.10 -18.50
CA ASN A 54 -16.21 17.90 -17.99
C ASN A 54 -17.74 18.00 -18.10
N SER A 55 -18.37 16.87 -18.38
CA SER A 55 -19.81 16.67 -18.34
C SER A 55 -20.12 15.33 -17.68
N ALA A 56 -21.32 15.17 -17.14
CA ALA A 56 -21.75 13.92 -16.53
C ALA A 56 -22.95 13.35 -17.29
N SER A 57 -23.00 12.02 -17.43
CA SER A 57 -24.15 11.36 -18.02
C SER A 57 -25.35 11.37 -17.06
N SER A 58 -26.54 11.61 -17.59
CA SER A 58 -27.80 11.59 -16.86
C SER A 58 -28.19 10.17 -16.42
N GLY A 59 -29.27 10.02 -15.63
CA GLY A 59 -29.81 8.70 -15.29
C GLY A 59 -30.22 7.83 -16.49
N LEU A 60 -30.40 8.43 -17.68
CA LEU A 60 -30.68 7.73 -18.94
C LEU A 60 -29.42 7.49 -19.78
N GLY A 61 -28.24 7.75 -19.21
CA GLY A 61 -26.93 7.60 -19.84
C GLY A 61 -26.59 8.66 -20.89
N THR A 62 -27.43 9.69 -21.07
CA THR A 62 -27.20 10.77 -22.05
C THR A 62 -26.26 11.84 -21.49
N PHE A 63 -25.41 12.44 -22.32
CA PHE A 63 -24.57 13.57 -21.96
C PHE A 63 -24.54 14.61 -23.09
N GLU A 64 -24.19 15.85 -22.73
CA GLU A 64 -23.87 16.93 -23.67
C GLU A 64 -22.54 17.55 -23.28
N ILE A 65 -21.63 17.76 -24.24
CA ILE A 65 -20.33 18.39 -24.01
C ILE A 65 -19.89 19.20 -25.22
N THR A 66 -19.29 20.37 -24.98
CA THR A 66 -18.69 21.16 -26.05
C THR A 66 -17.34 20.57 -26.44
N ALA A 67 -17.16 20.29 -27.73
CA ALA A 67 -15.93 19.73 -28.27
C ALA A 67 -15.72 20.19 -29.72
N SER A 68 -14.47 20.13 -30.16
CA SER A 68 -14.07 20.40 -31.53
C SER A 68 -13.72 19.11 -32.27
N VAL A 69 -13.87 19.12 -33.60
CA VAL A 69 -13.37 18.02 -34.44
C VAL A 69 -11.87 17.86 -34.23
N GLY A 70 -11.44 16.64 -33.89
CA GLY A 70 -10.07 16.30 -33.47
C GLY A 70 -9.87 16.20 -31.95
N ASP A 71 -10.83 16.64 -31.13
CA ASP A 71 -10.75 16.46 -29.68
C ASP A 71 -10.92 14.99 -29.28
N THR A 72 -10.37 14.64 -28.11
CA THR A 72 -10.53 13.31 -27.52
C THR A 72 -11.36 13.41 -26.24
N LEU A 73 -12.47 12.70 -26.19
CA LEU A 73 -13.27 12.51 -25.00
C LEU A 73 -12.81 11.24 -24.25
N VAL A 74 -12.74 11.34 -22.93
CA VAL A 74 -12.50 10.21 -22.04
C VAL A 74 -13.66 10.05 -21.09
N ALA A 75 -14.30 8.89 -21.12
CA ALA A 75 -15.37 8.54 -20.20
C ALA A 75 -14.86 7.66 -19.06
N ASN A 76 -15.23 8.01 -17.83
CA ASN A 76 -14.89 7.27 -16.62
C ASN A 76 -16.16 6.97 -15.82
N SER A 77 -16.27 5.75 -15.29
CA SER A 77 -17.39 5.32 -14.46
C SER A 77 -16.93 4.23 -13.49
N ILE A 78 -17.52 4.17 -12.31
CA ILE A 78 -17.17 3.20 -11.27
C ILE A 78 -17.51 1.79 -11.78
N GLY A 79 -16.55 0.87 -11.70
CA GLY A 79 -16.74 -0.51 -12.17
C GLY A 79 -16.59 -0.69 -13.67
N TYR A 80 -16.08 0.30 -14.41
CA TYR A 80 -15.81 0.21 -15.85
C TYR A 80 -14.38 0.66 -16.17
N GLN A 81 -13.81 0.13 -17.24
CA GLN A 81 -12.55 0.64 -17.80
C GLN A 81 -12.78 1.99 -18.49
N SER A 82 -11.80 2.89 -18.43
CA SER A 82 -11.86 4.19 -19.11
C SER A 82 -12.01 4.00 -20.62
N ALA A 83 -13.04 4.61 -21.20
CA ALA A 83 -13.28 4.58 -22.64
C ALA A 83 -12.75 5.87 -23.29
N ILE A 84 -12.16 5.75 -24.48
CA ILE A 84 -11.59 6.87 -25.25
C ILE A 84 -12.36 6.98 -26.56
N ALA A 85 -12.87 8.17 -26.86
CA ALA A 85 -13.60 8.46 -28.10
C ALA A 85 -13.02 9.72 -28.77
N GLU A 86 -12.59 9.59 -30.01
CA GLU A 86 -12.12 10.70 -30.83
C GLU A 86 -13.30 11.34 -31.58
N ILE A 87 -13.39 12.67 -31.53
CA ILE A 87 -14.43 13.42 -32.22
C ILE A 87 -14.03 13.62 -33.68
N LYS A 88 -14.70 12.90 -34.57
CA LYS A 88 -14.51 13.02 -36.03
C LYS A 88 -15.51 13.99 -36.67
N THR A 89 -16.67 14.14 -36.05
CA THR A 89 -17.80 14.97 -36.50
C THR A 89 -18.56 15.49 -35.29
N LEU A 90 -19.30 16.61 -35.43
CA LEU A 90 -20.18 17.14 -34.39
C LEU A 90 -21.55 16.43 -34.33
N SER A 91 -21.59 15.15 -34.67
CA SER A 91 -22.80 14.32 -34.64
C SER A 91 -22.94 13.60 -33.30
N ASP A 92 -24.13 13.04 -33.04
CA ASP A 92 -24.35 12.23 -31.85
C ASP A 92 -23.39 11.04 -31.80
N ILE A 93 -22.86 10.75 -30.61
CA ILE A 93 -21.90 9.67 -30.39
C ILE A 93 -22.37 8.68 -29.33
N LEU A 94 -21.91 7.45 -29.46
CA LEU A 94 -22.11 6.39 -28.48
C LEU A 94 -20.75 5.98 -27.91
N ILE A 95 -20.66 5.92 -26.58
CA ILE A 95 -19.45 5.51 -25.86
C ILE A 95 -19.73 4.18 -25.17
N ASP A 96 -19.07 3.13 -25.67
CA ASP A 96 -19.09 1.80 -25.07
C ASP A 96 -18.05 1.70 -23.94
N MET A 97 -18.51 1.41 -22.73
CA MET A 97 -17.64 1.16 -21.59
C MET A 97 -17.60 -0.32 -21.27
N THR A 98 -16.41 -0.90 -21.20
CA THR A 98 -16.23 -2.31 -20.82
C THR A 98 -16.29 -2.44 -19.30
N PRO A 99 -17.08 -3.36 -18.72
CA PRO A 99 -17.05 -3.65 -17.29
C PRO A 99 -15.62 -3.92 -16.81
N GLY A 100 -15.17 -3.13 -15.85
CA GLY A 100 -13.91 -3.33 -15.17
C GLY A 100 -14.13 -4.43 -14.16
N SER A 101 -13.56 -5.61 -14.41
CA SER A 101 -13.40 -6.61 -13.35
C SER A 101 -12.41 -6.01 -12.34
N ILE A 102 -12.92 -5.38 -11.29
CA ILE A 102 -12.11 -5.08 -10.11
C ILE A 102 -11.98 -6.41 -9.37
N LEU A 103 -11.12 -7.29 -9.89
CA LEU A 103 -10.67 -8.46 -9.16
C LEU A 103 -9.73 -7.93 -8.10
N LEU A 104 -10.28 -7.40 -7.00
CA LEU A 104 -9.51 -7.27 -5.78
C LEU A 104 -9.12 -8.70 -5.42
N GLU A 105 -7.81 -8.98 -5.37
CA GLU A 105 -7.35 -10.18 -4.69
C GLU A 105 -7.99 -10.15 -3.31
N GLN A 106 -8.89 -11.11 -3.06
CA GLN A 106 -9.40 -11.33 -1.73
C GLN A 106 -8.16 -11.71 -0.90
N VAL A 107 -7.65 -10.75 -0.14
CA VAL A 107 -6.70 -11.03 0.92
C VAL A 107 -7.54 -11.73 1.97
N ASP A 108 -7.62 -13.04 1.84
CA ASP A 108 -8.11 -13.90 2.88
C ASP A 108 -7.25 -13.58 4.10
N VAL A 109 -7.78 -12.80 5.05
CA VAL A 109 -7.12 -12.52 6.32
C VAL A 109 -7.23 -13.81 7.14
N ASN A 110 -6.61 -14.87 6.62
CA ASN A 110 -6.16 -15.96 7.43
C ASN A 110 -5.29 -15.33 8.51
N ARG A 111 -5.51 -15.73 9.76
CA ARG A 111 -4.71 -15.32 10.92
C ARG A 111 -3.24 -15.52 10.57
N MET A 112 -2.58 -14.47 10.07
CA MET A 112 -1.17 -14.54 9.71
C MET A 112 -0.43 -14.82 11.02
N SER A 113 0.50 -15.79 10.99
CA SER A 113 1.39 -15.93 12.12
C SER A 113 2.13 -14.61 12.33
N LYS A 114 2.53 -14.31 13.57
CA LYS A 114 3.30 -13.09 13.87
C LYS A 114 4.53 -12.97 12.97
N GLU A 115 5.17 -14.11 12.69
CA GLU A 115 6.28 -14.20 11.76
C GLU A 115 5.91 -13.80 10.32
N ALA A 116 4.76 -14.23 9.81
CA ALA A 116 4.31 -13.87 8.48
C ALA A 116 4.00 -12.36 8.37
N GLU A 117 3.39 -11.78 9.40
CA GLU A 117 3.12 -10.33 9.48
C GLU A 117 4.44 -9.52 9.45
N LEU A 118 5.41 -9.90 10.28
CA LEU A 118 6.71 -9.23 10.33
C LEU A 118 7.47 -9.34 9.00
N ARG A 119 7.44 -10.52 8.37
CA ARG A 119 8.05 -10.72 7.05
C ARG A 119 7.36 -9.89 5.97
N ASP A 120 6.05 -9.72 6.03
CA ASP A 120 5.32 -8.91 5.07
C ASP A 120 5.65 -7.42 5.21
N ALA A 121 5.69 -6.92 6.44
CA ALA A 121 6.18 -5.56 6.72
C ALA A 121 7.64 -5.37 6.22
N MET A 122 8.51 -6.38 6.38
CA MET A 122 9.87 -6.35 5.84
C MET A 122 9.88 -6.29 4.30
N ARG A 123 8.98 -7.02 3.62
CA ARG A 123 8.80 -6.94 2.16
C ARG A 123 8.40 -5.53 1.71
N GLY A 124 7.62 -4.81 2.51
CA GLY A 124 7.29 -3.41 2.27
C GLY A 124 8.52 -2.52 2.08
N TYR A 125 9.53 -2.64 2.95
CA TYR A 125 10.78 -1.89 2.81
C TYR A 125 11.60 -2.33 1.59
N ARG A 126 11.60 -3.63 1.27
CA ARG A 126 12.31 -4.14 0.07
C ARG A 126 11.72 -3.57 -1.22
N LYS A 127 10.38 -3.44 -1.30
CA LYS A 127 9.69 -2.79 -2.43
C LYS A 127 10.07 -1.31 -2.58
N GLN A 128 10.50 -0.65 -1.50
CA GLN A 128 10.97 0.75 -1.51
C GLN A 128 12.45 0.88 -1.88
N GLY A 129 13.11 -0.20 -2.34
CA GLY A 129 14.50 -0.18 -2.77
C GLY A 129 15.52 -0.36 -1.64
N VAL A 130 15.10 -0.85 -0.47
CA VAL A 130 16.03 -1.27 0.59
C VAL A 130 16.46 -2.71 0.37
N TYR A 131 17.72 -2.94 0.04
CA TYR A 131 18.28 -4.29 -0.07
C TYR A 131 18.92 -4.73 1.26
N PHE A 132 19.16 -6.05 1.40
CA PHE A 132 19.80 -6.67 2.56
C PHE A 132 19.16 -6.35 3.92
N ASP A 133 17.87 -6.02 3.94
CA ASP A 133 17.14 -5.55 5.14
C ASP A 133 17.83 -4.33 5.80
N GLY A 134 18.53 -3.55 4.98
CA GLY A 134 19.35 -2.42 5.37
C GLY A 134 20.72 -2.82 5.93
N LYS A 135 21.09 -4.10 6.04
CA LYS A 135 22.41 -4.56 6.52
C LYS A 135 23.28 -5.06 5.35
N PRO A 136 23.73 -4.21 4.41
CA PRO A 136 24.52 -4.67 3.28
C PRO A 136 25.87 -5.26 3.75
N PRO A 137 26.31 -6.37 3.12
CA PRO A 137 27.59 -6.99 3.44
C PRO A 137 28.77 -6.08 3.03
N ALA A 138 29.91 -6.19 3.72
CA ALA A 138 31.10 -5.37 3.48
C ALA A 138 31.56 -5.36 2.01
N LEU A 139 31.41 -6.49 1.31
CA LEU A 139 31.76 -6.61 -0.10
C LEU A 139 30.82 -5.83 -1.04
N ALA A 140 29.55 -5.62 -0.67
CA ALA A 140 28.60 -4.86 -1.50
C ALA A 140 29.02 -3.39 -1.65
N TYR A 141 29.68 -2.82 -0.64
CA TYR A 141 30.23 -1.46 -0.66
C TYR A 141 31.32 -1.27 -1.71
N ILE A 142 32.05 -2.34 -2.06
CA ILE A 142 33.14 -2.31 -3.05
C ILE A 142 32.58 -2.33 -4.47
N PHE A 143 31.57 -3.18 -4.71
CA PHE A 143 31.05 -3.40 -6.06
C PHE A 143 29.93 -2.43 -6.46
N ASN A 144 29.22 -1.82 -5.50
CA ASN A 144 28.11 -0.89 -5.77
C ASN A 144 28.17 0.34 -4.85
N PRO A 145 29.10 1.28 -5.07
CA PRO A 145 29.35 2.39 -4.14
C PRO A 145 28.18 3.36 -3.99
N ILE A 146 27.41 3.63 -5.07
CA ILE A 146 26.28 4.58 -5.04
C ILE A 146 25.10 4.02 -4.25
N THR A 147 24.69 2.77 -4.53
CA THR A 147 23.62 2.07 -3.80
C THR A 147 23.96 1.94 -2.32
N SER A 148 25.23 1.67 -2.01
CA SER A 148 25.71 1.52 -0.64
C SER A 148 25.68 2.83 0.15
N LEU A 149 25.93 3.98 -0.50
CA LEU A 149 25.78 5.30 0.14
C LEU A 149 24.30 5.63 0.44
N TYR A 150 23.39 5.29 -0.47
CA TYR A 150 21.95 5.43 -0.23
C TYR A 150 21.50 4.57 0.97
N GLU A 151 21.98 3.32 1.06
CA GLU A 151 21.67 2.44 2.17
C GLU A 151 22.23 2.90 3.53
N LEU A 152 23.37 3.59 3.53
CA LEU A 152 23.97 4.13 4.76
C LEU A 152 23.27 5.41 5.25
N LEU A 153 22.92 6.32 4.35
CA LEU A 153 22.46 7.68 4.69
C LEU A 153 20.95 7.88 4.56
N GLY A 154 20.26 6.97 3.86
CA GLY A 154 18.82 7.05 3.63
C GLY A 154 18.00 6.81 4.89
N ARG A 155 16.91 7.59 5.05
CA ARG A 155 15.94 7.41 6.15
C ARG A 155 15.22 6.05 6.06
N THR A 156 14.85 5.63 4.85
CA THR A 156 14.15 4.36 4.61
C THR A 156 15.01 3.14 4.96
N PRO A 157 16.27 3.01 4.47
CA PRO A 157 17.21 1.99 4.95
C PRO A 157 17.44 1.98 6.46
N ARG A 158 17.55 3.17 7.09
CA ARG A 158 17.71 3.27 8.56
C ARG A 158 16.51 2.71 9.31
N ASN A 159 15.29 3.00 8.85
CA ASN A 159 14.06 2.48 9.43
C ASN A 159 13.96 0.97 9.21
N ALA A 160 14.31 0.48 8.03
CA ALA A 160 14.36 -0.94 7.71
C ALA A 160 15.33 -1.72 8.61
N ARG A 161 16.52 -1.18 8.91
CA ARG A 161 17.46 -1.79 9.88
C ARG A 161 16.85 -1.92 11.27
N ARG A 162 16.21 -0.86 11.75
CA ARG A 162 15.55 -0.86 13.07
C ARG A 162 14.42 -1.89 13.11
N PHE A 163 13.63 -1.95 12.05
CA PHE A 163 12.56 -2.92 11.90
C PHE A 163 13.09 -4.35 11.82
N SER A 164 14.17 -4.59 11.06
CA SER A 164 14.85 -5.89 10.98
C SER A 164 15.33 -6.35 12.37
N ASN A 165 15.99 -5.48 13.14
CA ASN A 165 16.41 -5.81 14.50
C ASN A 165 15.23 -6.10 15.44
N TYR A 166 14.14 -5.32 15.31
CA TYR A 166 12.89 -5.58 16.04
C TYR A 166 12.30 -6.94 15.67
N MET A 167 12.18 -7.23 14.37
CA MET A 167 11.69 -8.51 13.86
C MET A 167 12.53 -9.68 14.36
N GLU A 168 13.87 -9.59 14.29
CA GLU A 168 14.78 -10.62 14.81
C GLU A 168 14.52 -10.88 16.30
N LYS A 169 14.36 -9.82 17.09
CA LYS A 169 14.04 -9.92 18.52
C LYS A 169 12.67 -10.56 18.76
N GLU A 170 11.64 -10.13 18.04
CA GLU A 170 10.28 -10.68 18.19
C GLU A 170 10.21 -12.16 17.81
N LEU A 171 10.89 -12.56 16.74
CA LEU A 171 10.96 -13.98 16.34
C LEU A 171 11.69 -14.81 17.38
N ALA A 172 12.79 -14.29 17.93
CA ALA A 172 13.53 -14.91 19.02
C ALA A 172 12.65 -15.10 20.27
N GLU A 173 11.92 -14.07 20.70
CA GLU A 173 11.00 -14.17 21.84
C GLU A 173 9.82 -15.12 21.57
N THR A 174 9.30 -15.12 20.33
CA THR A 174 8.24 -16.05 19.91
C THR A 174 8.70 -17.51 19.98
N ASP A 175 9.97 -17.79 19.62
CA ASP A 175 10.52 -19.14 19.76
C ASP A 175 10.56 -19.59 21.22
N VAL A 176 10.95 -18.69 22.13
CA VAL A 176 10.90 -18.95 23.58
C VAL A 176 9.48 -19.26 24.02
N ASP A 177 8.49 -18.45 23.63
CA ASP A 177 7.10 -18.65 24.03
C ASP A 177 6.50 -19.96 23.50
N ARG A 178 6.94 -20.38 22.30
CA ARG A 178 6.55 -21.66 21.73
C ARG A 178 7.12 -22.82 22.54
N LYS A 179 8.41 -22.76 22.92
CA LYS A 179 9.06 -23.77 23.76
C LYS A 179 8.50 -23.79 25.18
N PHE A 180 8.27 -22.62 25.77
CA PHE A 180 7.77 -22.40 27.12
C PHE A 180 6.28 -21.99 27.10
N SER A 181 5.47 -22.79 26.40
CA SER A 181 4.06 -22.47 26.19
C SER A 181 3.20 -22.85 27.39
N ARG A 182 2.08 -22.12 27.57
CA ARG A 182 1.07 -22.41 28.60
C ARG A 182 0.62 -23.88 28.59
N GLY A 183 0.36 -24.44 27.41
CA GLY A 183 -0.09 -25.83 27.26
C GLY A 183 0.94 -26.83 27.78
N LYS A 184 2.22 -26.67 27.41
CA LYS A 184 3.30 -27.54 27.86
C LYS A 184 3.54 -27.42 29.37
N ILE A 185 3.48 -26.20 29.91
CA ILE A 185 3.61 -25.98 31.35
C ILE A 185 2.47 -26.68 32.09
N HIS A 186 1.23 -26.51 31.65
CA HIS A 186 0.07 -27.18 32.22
C HIS A 186 0.22 -28.71 32.16
N GLU A 187 0.59 -29.27 31.02
CA GLU A 187 0.81 -30.71 30.85
C GLU A 187 1.86 -31.28 31.82
N LEU A 188 2.97 -30.57 32.03
CA LEU A 188 4.08 -31.04 32.85
C LEU A 188 3.90 -30.78 34.36
N THR A 189 3.10 -29.79 34.74
CA THR A 189 3.04 -29.30 36.14
C THR A 189 1.64 -29.38 36.76
N GLY A 190 0.59 -29.45 35.94
CA GLY A 190 -0.80 -29.33 36.38
C GLY A 190 -1.20 -27.92 36.85
N LEU A 191 -0.34 -26.91 36.67
CA LEU A 191 -0.71 -25.53 37.01
C LEU A 191 -1.87 -25.02 36.14
N GLU A 192 -2.72 -24.19 36.74
CA GLU A 192 -3.86 -23.55 36.08
C GLU A 192 -4.04 -22.11 36.56
N GLY A 193 -4.90 -21.34 35.88
CA GLY A 193 -5.33 -20.00 36.31
C GLY A 193 -4.17 -19.02 36.58
N ASP A 194 -4.25 -18.39 37.75
CA ASP A 194 -3.28 -17.39 38.20
C ASP A 194 -1.92 -18.00 38.52
N ASP A 195 -1.87 -19.20 39.11
CA ASP A 195 -0.61 -19.88 39.43
C ASP A 195 0.22 -20.16 38.17
N LEU A 196 -0.43 -20.62 37.09
CA LEU A 196 0.26 -20.81 35.82
C LEU A 196 0.77 -19.48 35.26
N THR A 197 -0.05 -18.43 35.33
CA THR A 197 0.31 -17.10 34.83
C THR A 197 1.49 -16.52 35.61
N ASN A 198 1.47 -16.65 36.93
CA ASN A 198 2.55 -16.23 37.82
C ASN A 198 3.83 -17.03 37.55
N PHE A 199 3.72 -18.35 37.40
CA PHE A 199 4.85 -19.20 37.02
C PHE A 199 5.46 -18.76 35.68
N MET A 200 4.63 -18.50 34.68
CA MET A 200 5.10 -18.01 33.39
C MET A 200 5.87 -16.71 33.52
N ILE A 201 5.40 -15.75 34.32
CA ILE A 201 6.07 -14.46 34.48
C ILE A 201 7.41 -14.60 35.21
N TRP A 202 7.46 -15.40 36.28
CA TRP A 202 8.66 -15.55 37.10
C TRP A 202 9.75 -16.40 36.45
N TYR A 203 9.36 -17.47 35.75
CA TYR A 203 10.27 -18.51 35.31
C TYR A 203 10.45 -18.57 33.80
N ARG A 204 9.90 -17.62 33.03
CA ARG A 204 10.16 -17.56 31.58
C ARG A 204 11.67 -17.42 31.32
N PRO A 205 12.28 -18.36 30.58
CA PRO A 205 13.71 -18.27 30.27
C PRO A 205 13.97 -17.12 29.30
N SER A 206 15.17 -16.54 29.35
CA SER A 206 15.60 -15.60 28.31
C SER A 206 15.91 -16.33 27.01
N TYR A 207 15.77 -15.64 25.87
CA TYR A 207 16.17 -16.16 24.57
C TYR A 207 17.61 -16.69 24.57
N GLU A 208 18.54 -15.97 25.21
CA GLU A 208 19.96 -16.35 25.26
C GLU A 208 20.19 -17.75 25.80
N LYS A 209 19.38 -18.17 26.78
CA LYS A 209 19.41 -19.51 27.37
C LYS A 209 18.67 -20.51 26.49
N ALA A 210 17.46 -20.17 26.08
CA ALA A 210 16.54 -21.09 25.40
C ALA A 210 16.88 -21.37 23.93
N GLN A 211 17.68 -20.52 23.27
CA GLN A 211 18.04 -20.70 21.85
C GLN A 211 18.81 -22.02 21.59
N TYR A 212 19.55 -22.51 22.58
CA TYR A 212 20.32 -23.75 22.49
C TYR A 212 19.60 -24.98 23.04
N TRP A 213 18.40 -24.80 23.60
CA TRP A 213 17.67 -25.87 24.26
C TRP A 213 16.86 -26.70 23.27
N GLY A 214 17.02 -28.01 23.38
CA GLY A 214 16.11 -28.98 22.79
C GLY A 214 14.89 -29.24 23.66
N GLU A 215 14.06 -30.19 23.23
CA GLU A 215 12.81 -30.55 23.91
C GLU A 215 13.02 -31.10 25.33
N TYR A 216 14.11 -31.85 25.53
CA TYR A 216 14.47 -32.39 26.84
C TYR A 216 14.90 -31.28 27.82
N ASP A 217 15.71 -30.33 27.35
CA ASP A 217 16.25 -29.26 28.20
C ASP A 217 15.14 -28.34 28.71
N ILE A 218 14.20 -27.96 27.83
CA ILE A 218 13.06 -27.13 28.24
C ILE A 218 12.14 -27.87 29.22
N THR A 219 11.91 -29.17 29.01
CA THR A 219 11.12 -30.01 29.93
C THR A 219 11.79 -30.10 31.30
N ALA A 220 13.09 -30.38 31.33
CA ALA A 220 13.88 -30.43 32.56
C ALA A 220 13.85 -29.09 33.30
N TYR A 221 14.00 -27.98 32.56
CA TYR A 221 13.92 -26.63 33.11
C TYR A 221 12.55 -26.33 33.73
N ILE A 222 11.44 -26.66 33.03
CA ILE A 222 10.08 -26.45 33.54
C ILE A 222 9.87 -27.23 34.85
N VAL A 223 10.24 -28.52 34.88
CA VAL A 223 10.05 -29.38 36.06
C VAL A 223 10.88 -28.88 37.25
N GLN A 224 12.13 -28.46 37.02
CA GLN A 224 12.98 -27.92 38.08
C GLN A 224 12.47 -26.58 38.61
N SER A 225 12.06 -25.69 37.70
CA SER A 225 11.49 -24.39 38.05
C SER A 225 10.19 -24.54 38.83
N PHE A 226 9.35 -25.50 38.45
CA PHE A 226 8.09 -25.78 39.15
C PHE A 226 8.32 -26.23 40.59
N LYS A 227 9.29 -27.10 40.84
CA LYS A 227 9.69 -27.50 42.21
C LYS A 227 10.12 -26.31 43.06
N GLN A 228 10.80 -25.33 42.45
CA GLN A 228 11.19 -24.11 43.14
C GLN A 228 9.98 -23.21 43.40
N PHE A 229 9.10 -23.03 42.42
CA PHE A 229 7.88 -22.25 42.56
C PHE A 229 6.94 -22.78 43.66
N ASP A 230 6.78 -24.10 43.76
CA ASP A 230 6.02 -24.74 44.84
C ASP A 230 6.69 -24.56 46.20
N ARG A 231 8.02 -24.68 46.27
CA ARG A 231 8.80 -24.46 47.50
C ARG A 231 8.65 -23.02 48.01
N ASP A 232 8.57 -22.06 47.10
CA ASP A 232 8.43 -20.63 47.42
C ASP A 232 6.98 -20.23 47.74
N GLY A 233 6.05 -21.19 47.77
CA GLY A 233 4.65 -20.94 48.11
C GLY A 233 3.86 -20.24 46.99
N ARG A 234 4.28 -20.43 45.73
CA ARG A 234 3.62 -19.88 44.53
C ARG A 234 3.41 -18.36 44.58
N PRO A 235 4.51 -17.58 44.64
CA PRO A 235 4.42 -16.13 44.79
C PRO A 235 3.66 -15.47 43.62
N PRO A 236 2.80 -14.48 43.89
CA PRO A 236 2.15 -13.72 42.83
C PRO A 236 3.17 -12.92 42.02
N ALA A 237 2.94 -12.80 40.72
CA ALA A 237 3.80 -12.00 39.86
C ALA A 237 3.65 -10.50 40.11
N PRO A 238 4.70 -9.69 39.84
CA PRO A 238 4.60 -8.24 39.91
C PRO A 238 3.53 -7.75 38.93
N LYS A 239 2.65 -6.85 39.38
CA LYS A 239 1.66 -6.23 38.49
C LYS A 239 2.39 -5.41 37.43
N LEU A 240 2.05 -5.63 36.16
CA LEU A 240 2.60 -4.83 35.07
C LEU A 240 2.23 -3.34 35.29
N PRO A 241 3.14 -2.39 34.98
CA PRO A 241 2.82 -0.98 35.00
C PRO A 241 1.62 -0.70 34.08
N THR A 242 0.65 0.08 34.56
CA THR A 242 -0.45 0.54 33.70
C THR A 242 0.15 1.45 32.64
N LEU A 243 0.02 1.09 31.36
CA LEU A 243 0.36 1.99 30.26
C LEU A 243 -0.75 3.05 30.19
N GLU A 244 -0.50 4.23 30.75
CA GLU A 244 -1.36 5.39 30.53
C GLU A 244 -1.23 5.78 29.05
N ALA A 245 -2.24 5.46 28.24
CA ALA A 245 -2.34 6.00 26.91
C ALA A 245 -2.70 7.49 27.04
N GLU A 246 -1.75 8.38 26.71
CA GLU A 246 -2.10 9.79 26.51
C GLU A 246 -3.15 9.84 25.38
N PRO A 247 -4.31 10.48 25.59
CA PRO A 247 -5.23 10.71 24.49
C PRO A 247 -4.52 11.56 23.44
N ASP A 248 -4.51 11.09 22.20
CA ASP A 248 -4.01 11.86 21.05
C ASP A 248 -4.64 13.26 21.09
N LYS A 249 -3.79 14.29 21.20
CA LYS A 249 -4.19 15.71 21.17
C LYS A 249 -4.47 16.18 19.75
#